data_AF-A0A7W6QBN1-F1
#
_entry.id   AF-A0A7W6QBN1-F1
#
_cell.length_a   1.000
_cell.length_b   1.000
_cell.length_c   1.000
_cell.angle_alpha   90.00
_cell.angle_beta   90.00
_cell.angle_gamma   90.00
#
_symmetry.space_group_name_H-M   'P 1'
#
loop_
_entity.id
_entity.type
_entity.pdbx_description
1 polymer ?
#
loop_
_entity_poly.entity_id
_entity_poly.type
_entity_poly.pdbx_seq_one_letter_code
_entity_poly.pdbx_strand_id
1 'polypeptide(L)'
;MPKLATIMDDAEEDVLAYMTFPKEHRAKLHSTNPIERLNGEIKRRTEVVGIFPNDEAIVRLVGALLLEQNDEWAVQRAKYMTLETMAQMR
;
A
#
# COMPACT_ATOMS: atom_id res chain seq x y z
N MET A 1 -4.81 -27.61 -5.10
CA MET A 1 -4.09 -27.07 -3.93
C MET A 1 -5.06 -26.94 -2.77
N PRO A 2 -5.35 -28.02 -2.00
CA PRO A 2 -6.36 -28.01 -0.94
C PRO A 2 -6.12 -26.91 0.11
N LYS A 3 -4.84 -26.65 0.43
CA LYS A 3 -4.42 -25.60 1.37
C LYS A 3 -4.78 -24.18 0.94
N LEU A 4 -4.83 -23.90 -0.37
CA LEU A 4 -5.15 -22.56 -0.87
C LEU A 4 -6.65 -22.26 -0.71
N ALA A 5 -7.50 -23.24 -0.99
CA ALA A 5 -8.94 -23.10 -0.85
C ALA A 5 -9.32 -22.76 0.60
N THR A 6 -8.80 -23.52 1.56
CA THR A 6 -9.02 -23.24 2.99
C THR A 6 -8.56 -21.84 3.40
N ILE A 7 -7.39 -21.39 2.94
CA ILE A 7 -6.92 -20.02 3.22
C ILE A 7 -7.85 -18.96 2.62
N MET A 8 -8.40 -19.20 1.42
CA MET A 8 -9.33 -18.28 0.80
C MET A 8 -10.69 -18.24 1.50
N ASP A 9 -11.20 -19.40 1.93
CA ASP A 9 -12.44 -19.49 2.69
C ASP A 9 -12.31 -18.77 4.05
N ASP A 10 -11.19 -18.99 4.75
CA ASP A 10 -10.92 -18.34 6.05
C ASP A 10 -10.72 -16.82 5.92
N ALA A 11 -10.25 -16.34 4.77
CA ALA A 11 -9.97 -14.92 4.51
C ALA A 11 -11.09 -14.20 3.73
N GLU A 12 -12.25 -14.84 3.53
CA GLU A 12 -13.33 -14.32 2.68
C GLU A 12 -13.74 -12.90 3.09
N GLU A 13 -14.00 -12.69 4.39
CA GLU A 13 -14.43 -11.38 4.92
C GLU A 13 -13.37 -10.28 4.65
N ASP A 14 -12.09 -10.61 4.86
CA ASP A 14 -10.98 -9.67 4.67
C ASP A 14 -10.79 -9.33 3.18
N VAL A 15 -10.84 -10.33 2.31
CA VAL A 15 -10.65 -10.15 0.86
C VAL A 15 -11.82 -9.40 0.23
N LEU A 16 -13.04 -9.58 0.75
CA LEU A 16 -14.25 -8.93 0.22
C LEU A 16 -14.59 -7.61 0.91
N ALA A 17 -13.90 -7.22 1.99
CA ALA A 17 -14.18 -5.99 2.74
C ALA A 17 -14.26 -4.74 1.84
N TYR A 18 -13.42 -4.65 0.81
CA TYR A 18 -13.41 -3.51 -0.13
C TYR A 18 -14.70 -3.39 -0.96
N MET A 19 -15.52 -4.44 -1.06
CA MET A 19 -16.79 -4.40 -1.79
C MET A 19 -17.85 -3.54 -1.10
N THR A 20 -17.67 -3.22 0.18
CA THR A 20 -18.51 -2.26 0.92
C THR A 20 -18.34 -0.82 0.40
N PHE A 21 -17.24 -0.53 -0.31
CA PHE A 21 -16.97 0.78 -0.89
C PHE A 21 -17.74 0.99 -2.21
N PRO A 22 -18.03 2.25 -2.59
CA PRO A 22 -18.54 2.60 -3.91
C PRO A 22 -17.73 1.95 -5.04
N LYS A 23 -18.41 1.52 -6.11
CA LYS A 23 -17.77 0.79 -7.24
C LYS A 23 -16.59 1.55 -7.84
N GLU A 24 -16.65 2.88 -7.85
CA GLU A 24 -15.58 3.78 -8.32
C GLU A 24 -14.27 3.69 -7.51
N HIS A 25 -14.30 3.21 -6.27
CA HIS A 25 -13.12 3.06 -5.41
C HIS A 25 -12.57 1.65 -5.37
N ARG A 26 -13.41 0.64 -5.65
CA ARG A 26 -13.03 -0.78 -5.58
C ARG A 26 -11.78 -1.10 -6.40
N ALA A 27 -11.70 -0.56 -7.61
CA ALA A 27 -10.55 -0.76 -8.49
C ALA A 27 -9.23 -0.28 -7.85
N LYS A 28 -9.29 0.78 -7.05
CA LYS A 28 -8.12 1.37 -6.38
C LYS A 28 -7.78 0.64 -5.07
N LEU A 29 -8.79 0.12 -4.37
CA LEU A 29 -8.62 -0.58 -3.09
C LEU A 29 -8.09 -2.01 -3.23
N HIS A 30 -8.56 -2.78 -4.22
CA HIS A 30 -8.09 -4.15 -4.43
C HIS A 30 -6.71 -4.24 -5.12
N SER A 31 -6.20 -3.14 -5.67
CA SER A 31 -4.93 -3.14 -6.38
C SER A 31 -3.75 -3.11 -5.40
N THR A 32 -2.83 -4.07 -5.53
CA THR A 32 -1.57 -4.11 -4.78
C THR A 32 -0.44 -3.31 -5.45
N ASN A 33 -0.65 -2.80 -6.67
CA ASN A 33 0.37 -2.08 -7.44
C ASN A 33 1.03 -0.93 -6.65
N PRO A 34 0.30 -0.08 -5.89
CA PRO A 34 0.93 1.01 -5.15
C PRO A 34 1.91 0.53 -4.07
N ILE A 35 1.54 -0.52 -3.33
CA ILE A 35 2.38 -1.05 -2.25
C ILE A 35 3.53 -1.90 -2.80
N GLU A 36 3.31 -2.65 -3.87
CA GLU A 36 4.37 -3.42 -4.55
C GLU A 36 5.44 -2.49 -5.13
N ARG A 37 5.03 -1.38 -5.75
CA ARG A 37 5.96 -0.36 -6.26
C ARG A 37 6.78 0.28 -5.14
N LEU A 38 6.15 0.62 -4.02
CA LEU A 38 6.85 1.16 -2.85
C LEU A 38 7.84 0.15 -2.25
N ASN A 39 7.43 -1.11 -2.11
CA ASN A 39 8.30 -2.19 -1.64
C ASN A 39 9.49 -2.41 -2.60
N GLY A 40 9.25 -2.33 -3.91
CA GLY A 40 10.31 -2.40 -4.91
C GLY A 40 11.32 -1.26 -4.78
N GLU A 41 10.86 -0.04 -4.50
CA GLU A 41 11.73 1.12 -4.27
C GLU A 41 12.57 0.96 -3.00
N ILE A 42 11.94 0.54 -1.90
CA ILE A 42 12.65 0.25 -0.64
C ILE A 42 13.72 -0.82 -0.86
N LYS A 43 13.37 -1.92 -1.54
CA LYS A 43 14.33 -2.98 -1.87
C LYS A 43 15.50 -2.45 -2.70
N ARG A 44 15.22 -1.68 -3.76
CA ARG A 44 16.27 -1.11 -4.62
C ARG A 44 17.21 -0.18 -3.88
N ARG A 45 16.69 0.76 -3.06
CA ARG A 45 17.54 1.73 -2.35
C ARG A 45 18.33 1.10 -1.21
N THR A 46 17.78 0.08 -0.54
CA THR A 46 18.51 -0.67 0.49
C THR A 46 19.59 -1.59 -0.10
N GLU A 47 19.35 -2.15 -1.29
CA GLU A 47 20.32 -2.99 -2.02
C GLU A 47 21.60 -2.23 -2.40
N VAL A 48 21.49 -0.94 -2.72
CA VAL A 48 22.66 -0.07 -2.99
C VAL A 48 23.56 0.10 -1.75
N VAL A 49 22.96 0.14 -0.56
CA VAL A 49 23.72 0.24 0.70
C VAL A 49 24.37 -1.10 1.08
N GLY A 50 23.67 -2.20 0.83
CA GLY A 50 24.16 -3.57 1.06
C GLY A 50 24.21 -3.98 2.52
N ILE A 51 24.96 -3.26 3.36
CA ILE A 51 25.12 -3.51 4.81
C ILE A 51 24.94 -2.21 5.58
N PHE A 52 24.08 -2.24 6.61
CA PHE A 52 23.83 -1.11 7.50
C PHE A 52 24.65 -1.23 8.79
N PRO A 53 25.16 -0.11 9.34
CA PRO A 53 25.96 -0.13 10.56
C PRO A 53 25.13 -0.37 11.84
N ASN A 54 23.82 -0.13 11.80
CA ASN A 54 22.85 -0.38 12.88
C ASN A 54 21.41 -0.26 12.34
N ASP A 55 20.43 -0.64 13.16
CA ASP A 55 19.00 -0.59 12.83
C ASP A 55 18.49 0.84 12.61
N GLU A 56 19.03 1.83 13.34
CA GLU A 56 18.61 3.23 13.16
C GLU A 56 18.96 3.76 11.76
N ALA A 57 20.05 3.28 11.16
CA ALA A 57 20.47 3.68 9.83
C ALA A 57 19.48 3.22 8.74
N ILE A 58 18.98 1.98 8.82
CA ILE A 58 17.97 1.49 7.89
C ILE A 58 16.61 2.17 8.13
N VAL A 59 16.22 2.37 9.40
CA VAL A 59 15.00 3.11 9.74
C VAL A 59 15.04 4.52 9.16
N ARG A 60 16.19 5.20 9.23
CA ARG A 60 16.34 6.55 8.67
C ARG A 60 16.21 6.56 7.14
N LEU A 61 16.82 5.60 6.44
CA LEU A 61 16.72 5.51 4.98
C LEU A 61 15.27 5.23 4.56
N VAL A 62 14.67 4.17 5.12
CA VAL A 62 13.29 3.79 4.79
C VAL A 62 12.32 4.90 5.19
N GLY A 63 12.51 5.52 6.35
CA GLY A 63 11.73 6.66 6.79
C GLY A 63 11.80 7.84 5.82
N ALA A 64 12.98 8.19 5.32
CA ALA A 64 13.13 9.23 4.31
C ALA A 64 12.39 8.89 3.00
N LEU A 65 12.39 7.62 2.58
CA LEU A 65 11.63 7.18 1.39
C LEU A 65 10.12 7.28 1.58
N LEU A 66 9.64 6.91 2.76
CA LEU A 66 8.23 7.00 3.10
C LEU A 66 7.77 8.46 3.15
N LEU A 67 8.62 9.38 3.65
CA LEU A 67 8.34 10.82 3.64
C LEU A 67 8.26 11.35 2.20
N GLU A 68 9.23 11.02 1.34
CA GLU A 68 9.23 11.39 -0.07
C GLU A 68 7.95 10.88 -0.77
N GLN A 69 7.59 9.62 -0.56
CA GLN A 69 6.39 9.03 -1.16
C GLN A 69 5.10 9.67 -0.61
N ASN A 70 5.05 10.01 0.68
CA ASN A 70 3.90 10.66 1.30
C ASN A 70 3.68 12.06 0.70
N ASP A 71 4.74 12.83 0.46
CA ASP A 71 4.64 14.16 -0.14
C ASP A 71 4.11 14.07 -1.58
N GLU A 72 4.59 13.11 -2.38
CA GLU A 72 4.03 12.83 -3.71
C GLU A 72 2.53 12.48 -3.66
N TRP A 73 2.14 11.63 -2.70
CA TRP A 73 0.74 11.24 -2.53
C TRP A 73 -0.13 12.39 -2.05
N ALA A 74 0.36 13.27 -1.19
CA ALA A 74 -0.37 14.44 -0.74
C ALA A 74 -0.74 15.34 -1.94
N VAL A 75 0.16 15.51 -2.90
CA VAL A 75 -0.08 16.25 -4.14
C VAL A 75 -1.07 15.52 -5.06
N GLN A 76 -1.01 14.18 -5.12
CA GLN A 76 -1.85 13.37 -6.00
C GLN A 76 -3.20 12.94 -5.40
N ARG A 77 -3.44 13.17 -4.10
CA ARG A 77 -4.62 12.70 -3.36
C ARG A 77 -5.94 13.12 -4.01
N ALA A 78 -5.98 14.32 -4.60
CA ALA A 78 -7.13 14.83 -5.35
C ALA A 78 -7.49 13.99 -6.61
N LYS A 79 -6.62 13.08 -7.07
CA LYS A 79 -6.83 12.23 -8.25
C LYS A 79 -7.19 10.78 -7.90
N TYR A 80 -6.76 10.30 -6.73
CA TYR A 80 -6.93 8.89 -6.34
C TYR A 80 -8.22 8.64 -5.56
N MET A 81 -8.50 9.40 -4.50
CA MET A 81 -9.74 9.27 -3.71
C MET A 81 -10.06 10.64 -3.13
N THR A 82 -10.95 11.39 -3.78
CA THR A 82 -11.28 12.74 -3.35
C THR A 82 -12.02 12.70 -2.01
N LEU A 83 -11.85 13.75 -1.21
CA LEU A 83 -12.60 13.86 0.05
C LEU A 83 -14.11 13.86 -0.19
N GLU A 84 -14.57 14.40 -1.32
CA GLU A 84 -15.97 14.41 -1.72
C GLU A 84 -16.54 13.01 -1.95
N THR A 85 -15.83 12.16 -2.72
CA THR A 85 -16.27 10.78 -3.00
C THR A 85 -16.16 9.90 -1.76
N MET A 86 -15.15 10.13 -0.91
CA MET A 86 -15.00 9.46 0.37
C MET A 86 -16.08 9.86 1.38
N ALA A 87 -16.54 11.12 1.39
CA ALA A 87 -17.58 11.61 2.29
C ALA A 87 -18.97 11.03 2.00
N GLN A 88 -19.17 10.40 0.84
CA GLN A 88 -20.39 9.67 0.51
C GLN A 88 -20.47 8.31 1.21
N MET A 89 -19.37 7.84 1.83
CA MET A 89 -19.36 6.67 2.68
C MET A 89 -19.80 7.05 4.09
N ARG A 90 -21.00 6.60 4.48
CA ARG A 90 -21.54 6.68 5.84
C ARG A 90 -21.18 5.44 6.63
#